data_AF-A0A3C0GU34-F1
#
_entry.id   AF-A0A3C0GU34-F1
#
_cell.length_a   1.000
_cell.length_b   1.000
_cell.length_c   1.000
_cell.angle_alpha   90.00
_cell.angle_beta   90.00
_cell.angle_gamma   90.00
#
_symmetry.space_group_name_H-M   'P 1'
#
loop_
_entity.id
_entity.type
_entity.pdbx_description
1 polymer ?
#
loop_
_entity_poly.entity_id
_entity_poly.type
_entity_poly.pdbx_seq_one_letter_code
_entity_poly.pdbx_strand_id
1 'polypeptide(L)'
;MRLSAVLALAAAITVAPAAQAADAAVAATRWQNLVLLQSERVIHQRASSPEAVVDYLTRVQAATDAAATALPATPSTGYLVIGVRPGGRSRVWLDFEPALPAESAARLRAAAEAVPPFAARNGVVVVALGAALWGGGPGQSLQPLPSPAEFRATAAAAGRSLEVGQLVDRLWPADVEP
;
A
#
# COMPACT_ATOMS: atom_id res chain seq x y z
N MET A 1 -85.36 11.40 17.70
CA MET A 1 -85.19 11.48 16.23
C MET A 1 -84.90 12.93 15.91
N ARG A 2 -83.72 13.39 15.47
CA ARG A 2 -82.68 12.77 14.63
C ARG A 2 -81.29 13.25 15.11
N LEU A 3 -80.32 12.32 15.13
CA LEU A 3 -78.89 12.59 15.25
C LEU A 3 -78.42 13.43 14.05
N SER A 4 -77.48 14.34 14.27
CA SER A 4 -76.62 14.86 13.19
C SER A 4 -75.18 14.84 13.69
N ALA A 5 -74.41 13.93 13.09
CA ALA A 5 -73.03 13.63 13.43
C ALA A 5 -72.09 14.69 12.85
N VAL A 6 -71.18 15.20 13.68
CA VAL A 6 -70.04 16.01 13.26
C VAL A 6 -68.94 15.03 12.85
N LEU A 7 -68.66 14.95 11.54
CA LEU A 7 -67.53 14.18 11.02
C LEU A 7 -66.32 15.11 10.91
N ALA A 8 -65.40 15.02 11.87
CA ALA A 8 -64.11 15.71 11.82
C ALA A 8 -63.13 14.90 10.97
N LEU A 9 -62.73 15.45 9.83
CA LEU A 9 -61.74 14.88 8.92
C LEU A 9 -60.33 15.26 9.42
N ALA A 10 -59.65 14.35 10.12
CA ALA A 10 -58.25 14.51 10.49
C ALA A 10 -57.34 13.97 9.37
N ALA A 11 -56.70 14.87 8.63
CA ALA A 11 -55.67 14.52 7.66
C ALA A 11 -54.33 14.27 8.40
N ALA A 12 -53.96 12.99 8.53
CA ALA A 12 -52.65 12.60 9.06
C ALA A 12 -51.60 12.76 7.95
N ILE A 13 -50.77 13.80 8.05
CA ILE A 13 -49.57 13.97 7.23
C ILE A 13 -48.49 13.06 7.79
N THR A 14 -48.26 11.91 7.16
CA THR A 14 -47.14 11.03 7.47
C THR A 14 -45.86 11.61 6.83
N VAL A 15 -45.02 12.24 7.66
CA VAL A 15 -43.66 12.61 7.25
C VAL A 15 -42.82 11.34 7.24
N ALA A 16 -42.48 10.83 6.04
CA ALA A 16 -41.53 9.75 5.88
C ALA A 16 -40.12 10.27 6.23
N PRO A 17 -39.34 9.57 7.08
CA PRO A 17 -37.95 9.93 7.29
C PRO A 17 -37.17 9.64 6.01
N ALA A 18 -36.60 10.69 5.40
CA ALA A 18 -35.60 10.53 4.37
C ALA A 18 -34.35 9.89 5.01
N ALA A 19 -34.17 8.60 4.82
CA ALA A 19 -32.90 7.94 5.14
C ALA A 19 -31.86 8.50 4.18
N GLN A 20 -31.09 9.51 4.62
CA GLN A 20 -29.84 9.88 3.97
C GLN A 20 -28.94 8.63 4.03
N ALA A 21 -28.78 7.95 2.91
CA ALA A 21 -27.72 6.97 2.75
C ALA A 21 -26.40 7.74 2.89
N ALA A 22 -25.75 7.62 4.05
CA ALA A 22 -24.38 8.06 4.21
C ALA A 22 -23.54 7.14 3.32
N ASP A 23 -23.04 7.68 2.20
CA ASP A 23 -22.03 7.00 1.40
C ASP A 23 -20.84 6.75 2.33
N ALA A 24 -20.60 5.48 2.68
CA ALA A 24 -19.47 5.12 3.51
C ALA A 24 -18.21 5.43 2.70
N ALA A 25 -17.48 6.48 3.10
CA ALA A 25 -16.26 6.89 2.42
C ALA A 25 -15.29 5.69 2.36
N VAL A 26 -14.95 5.26 1.14
CA VAL A 26 -14.00 4.18 0.93
C VAL A 26 -12.62 4.67 1.38
N ALA A 27 -12.00 3.94 2.32
CA ALA A 27 -10.67 4.27 2.78
C ALA A 27 -9.68 4.32 1.60
N ALA A 28 -8.82 5.35 1.59
CA ALA A 28 -7.83 5.53 0.52
C ALA A 28 -6.84 4.36 0.45
N THR A 29 -6.60 3.68 1.55
CA THR A 29 -5.71 2.52 1.62
C THR A 29 -6.26 1.49 2.61
N ARG A 30 -6.13 0.22 2.25
CA ARG A 30 -6.40 -0.93 3.11
C ARG A 30 -5.24 -1.91 3.01
N TRP A 31 -4.45 -2.01 4.07
CA TRP A 31 -3.33 -2.96 4.19
C TRP A 31 -3.85 -4.40 4.34
N GLN A 32 -3.18 -5.34 3.68
CA GLN A 32 -3.65 -6.73 3.57
C GLN A 32 -2.65 -7.75 4.11
N ASN A 33 -1.38 -7.65 3.73
CA ASN A 33 -0.34 -8.58 4.17
C ASN A 33 1.06 -7.93 4.16
N LEU A 34 2.00 -8.63 4.80
CA LEU A 34 3.44 -8.40 4.68
C LEU A 34 4.06 -9.63 4.03
N VAL A 35 4.84 -9.41 2.97
CA VAL A 35 5.59 -10.47 2.28
C VAL A 35 7.08 -10.27 2.53
N LEU A 36 7.72 -11.29 3.10
CA LEU A 36 9.16 -11.35 3.24
C LEU A 36 9.75 -11.89 1.94
N LEU A 37 10.43 -11.03 1.17
CA LEU A 37 11.03 -11.44 -0.11
C LEU A 37 12.38 -12.13 0.09
N GLN A 38 12.88 -12.13 1.32
CA GLN A 38 14.06 -12.83 1.77
C GLN A 38 13.67 -13.73 2.93
N SER A 39 14.45 -14.78 3.18
CA SER A 39 14.25 -15.60 4.37
C SER A 39 14.39 -14.76 5.65
N GLU A 40 13.62 -15.11 6.69
CA GLU A 40 13.71 -14.48 8.01
C GLU A 40 15.15 -14.46 8.53
N ARG A 41 15.91 -15.54 8.30
CA ARG A 41 17.33 -15.63 8.65
C ARG A 41 18.15 -14.49 8.02
N VAL A 42 17.93 -14.20 6.74
CA VAL A 42 18.64 -13.11 6.04
C VAL A 42 18.21 -11.75 6.59
N ILE A 43 16.91 -11.56 6.83
CA ILE A 43 16.39 -10.30 7.39
C ILE A 43 16.96 -10.05 8.78
N HIS A 44 16.94 -11.05 9.68
CA HIS A 44 17.47 -10.94 11.04
C HIS A 44 18.98 -10.66 11.06
N GLN A 45 19.74 -11.21 10.12
CA GLN A 45 21.17 -10.94 10.00
C GLN A 45 21.49 -9.53 9.51
N ARG A 46 20.53 -8.88 8.85
CA ARG A 46 20.73 -7.58 8.18
C ARG A 46 20.02 -6.43 8.88
N ALA A 47 18.89 -6.65 9.54
CA ALA A 47 18.21 -5.63 10.31
C ALA A 47 18.87 -5.41 11.68
N SER A 48 18.73 -4.20 12.23
CA SER A 48 19.18 -3.90 13.59
C SER A 48 18.44 -4.73 14.64
N SER A 49 17.14 -4.95 14.45
CA SER A 49 16.30 -5.88 15.19
C SER A 49 14.99 -6.14 14.41
N PRO A 50 14.22 -7.20 14.73
CA PRO A 50 12.90 -7.42 14.14
C PRO A 50 11.92 -6.27 14.43
N GLU A 51 11.95 -5.72 15.64
CA GLU A 51 11.07 -4.62 16.06
C GLU A 51 11.33 -3.36 15.22
N ALA A 52 12.61 -3.05 14.94
CA ALA A 52 12.97 -1.92 14.11
C ALA A 52 12.41 -2.02 12.68
N VAL A 53 12.29 -3.24 12.14
CA VAL A 53 11.65 -3.49 10.84
C VAL A 53 10.15 -3.21 10.94
N VAL A 54 9.48 -3.75 11.95
CA VAL A 54 8.03 -3.55 12.16
C VAL A 54 7.71 -2.07 12.34
N ASP A 55 8.42 -1.37 13.24
CA ASP A 55 8.24 0.06 13.49
C ASP A 55 8.47 0.91 12.24
N TYR A 56 9.46 0.54 11.42
CA TYR A 56 9.68 1.20 10.14
C TYR A 56 8.52 0.99 9.18
N LEU A 57 8.05 -0.25 9.02
CA LEU A 57 6.93 -0.55 8.12
C LEU A 57 5.64 0.13 8.55
N THR A 58 5.35 0.21 9.85
CA THR A 58 4.20 0.96 10.36
C THR A 58 4.28 2.46 10.03
N ARG A 59 5.47 3.06 10.14
CA ARG A 59 5.67 4.47 9.73
C ARG A 59 5.53 4.66 8.23
N VAL A 60 6.01 3.71 7.42
CA VAL A 60 5.80 3.73 5.95
C VAL A 60 4.33 3.62 5.60
N GLN A 61 3.58 2.75 6.27
CA GLN A 61 2.13 2.64 6.09
C GLN A 61 1.44 3.97 6.38
N ALA A 62 1.70 4.57 7.54
CA ALA A 62 1.11 5.86 7.92
C ALA A 62 1.45 7.00 6.94
N ALA A 63 2.69 7.08 6.47
CA ALA A 63 3.11 8.07 5.48
C ALA A 63 2.43 7.86 4.12
N THR A 64 2.29 6.60 3.71
CA THR A 64 1.60 6.23 2.47
C THR A 64 0.10 6.51 2.55
N ASP A 65 -0.54 6.21 3.68
CA ASP A 65 -1.95 6.50 3.94
C ASP A 65 -2.22 8.01 3.84
N ALA A 66 -1.39 8.82 4.51
CA ALA A 66 -1.49 10.28 4.45
C ALA A 66 -1.38 10.79 3.00
N ALA A 67 -0.40 10.29 2.24
CA ALA A 67 -0.24 10.66 0.83
C ALA A 67 -1.42 10.21 -0.04
N ALA A 68 -1.95 9.01 0.19
CA ALA A 68 -3.10 8.48 -0.56
C ALA A 68 -4.38 9.30 -0.34
N THR A 69 -4.60 9.83 0.87
CA THR A 69 -5.78 10.68 1.13
C THR A 69 -5.76 12.01 0.37
N ALA A 70 -4.58 12.50 0.00
CA ALA A 70 -4.41 13.75 -0.75
C ALA A 70 -4.41 13.56 -2.28
N LEU A 71 -4.58 12.32 -2.75
CA LEU A 71 -4.52 11.94 -4.15
C LEU A 71 -5.92 11.63 -4.72
N PRO A 72 -6.14 11.86 -6.03
CA PRO A 72 -7.34 11.42 -6.70
C PRO A 72 -7.50 9.89 -6.59
N ALA A 73 -8.72 9.45 -6.27
CA ALA A 73 -9.01 8.03 -6.11
C ALA A 73 -8.76 7.27 -7.41
N THR A 74 -7.82 6.32 -7.36
CA THR A 74 -7.50 5.45 -8.49
C THR A 74 -7.49 3.99 -8.03
N PRO A 75 -8.65 3.30 -8.02
CA PRO A 75 -8.77 1.97 -7.45
C PRO A 75 -7.71 1.00 -8.00
N SER A 76 -6.94 0.41 -7.11
CA SER A 76 -5.84 -0.48 -7.49
C SER A 76 -5.45 -1.41 -6.34
N THR A 77 -5.04 -2.62 -6.66
CA THR A 77 -4.58 -3.61 -5.68
C THR A 77 -3.18 -4.06 -6.03
N GLY A 78 -2.30 -4.16 -5.03
CA GLY A 78 -0.91 -4.50 -5.28
C GLY A 78 0.01 -4.27 -4.10
N TYR A 79 1.26 -3.98 -4.40
CA TYR A 79 2.34 -3.97 -3.43
C TYR A 79 3.15 -2.67 -3.46
N LEU A 80 3.53 -2.21 -2.26
CA LEU A 80 4.71 -1.38 -2.06
C LEU A 80 5.88 -2.31 -1.69
N VAL A 81 6.82 -2.48 -2.61
CA VAL A 81 8.07 -3.22 -2.39
C VAL A 81 9.12 -2.25 -1.87
N ILE A 82 9.75 -2.57 -0.74
CA ILE A 82 10.65 -1.68 -0.02
C ILE A 82 12.01 -2.35 0.14
N GLY A 83 13.05 -1.66 -0.30
CA GLY A 83 14.44 -2.03 -0.10
C GLY A 83 15.11 -1.07 0.89
N VAL A 84 15.80 -1.61 1.91
CA VAL A 84 16.58 -0.82 2.86
C VAL A 84 18.04 -1.27 2.82
N ARG A 85 18.94 -0.33 2.58
CA ARG A 85 20.39 -0.55 2.52
C ARG A 85 21.11 0.03 3.73
N PRO A 86 22.34 -0.44 4.01
CA PRO A 86 23.25 0.26 4.91
C PRO A 86 23.46 1.71 4.48
N GLY A 87 23.83 2.56 5.45
CA GLY A 87 24.01 4.00 5.20
C GLY A 87 22.70 4.81 5.21
N GLY A 88 21.61 4.26 5.76
CA GLY A 88 20.35 4.99 5.93
C GLY A 88 19.60 5.24 4.62
N ARG A 89 19.76 4.36 3.65
CA ARG A 89 19.14 4.50 2.32
C ARG A 89 17.96 3.56 2.17
N SER A 90 16.85 4.06 1.65
CA SER A 90 15.67 3.28 1.27
C SER A 90 15.31 3.52 -0.20
N ARG A 91 14.62 2.56 -0.80
CA ARG A 91 14.02 2.69 -2.13
C ARG A 91 12.72 1.91 -2.18
N VAL A 92 11.75 2.44 -2.90
CA VAL A 92 10.42 1.85 -3.05
C VAL A 92 10.12 1.59 -4.52
N TRP A 93 9.53 0.43 -4.79
CA TRP A 93 8.98 0.04 -6.08
C TRP A 93 7.50 -0.29 -5.91
N LEU A 94 6.70 0.12 -6.89
CA LEU A 94 5.24 -0.04 -6.85
C LEU A 94 4.84 -1.11 -7.86
N ASP A 95 4.04 -2.06 -7.41
CA ASP A 95 3.52 -3.16 -8.23
C ASP A 95 2.02 -3.27 -8.02
N PHE A 96 1.29 -2.37 -8.67
CA PHE A 96 -0.14 -2.16 -8.53
C PHE A 96 -0.86 -2.43 -9.84
N GLU A 97 -2.01 -3.09 -9.76
CA GLU A 97 -2.87 -3.38 -10.90
C GLU A 97 -4.29 -2.85 -10.62
N PRO A 98 -4.88 -2.01 -11.50
CA PRO A 98 -4.22 -1.32 -12.60
C PRO A 98 -3.06 -0.46 -12.12
N ALA A 99 -2.11 -0.21 -13.02
CA ALA A 99 -1.00 0.69 -12.77
C ALA A 99 -1.51 2.07 -12.36
N LEU A 100 -0.89 2.64 -11.33
CA LEU A 100 -1.23 3.98 -10.86
C LEU A 100 -0.80 5.05 -11.87
N PRO A 101 -1.53 6.18 -11.98
CA PRO A 101 -1.08 7.36 -12.71
C PRO A 101 0.31 7.78 -12.22
N ALA A 102 1.17 8.24 -13.13
CA ALA A 102 2.57 8.53 -12.84
C ALA A 102 2.76 9.51 -11.66
N GLU A 103 1.91 10.53 -11.56
CA GLU A 103 1.93 11.49 -10.45
C GLU A 103 1.57 10.84 -9.11
N SER A 104 0.49 10.05 -9.07
CA SER A 104 0.07 9.31 -7.87
C SER A 104 1.16 8.33 -7.43
N ALA A 105 1.72 7.56 -8.38
CA ALA A 105 2.82 6.64 -8.15
C ALA A 105 4.05 7.36 -7.57
N ALA A 106 4.41 8.52 -8.14
CA ALA A 106 5.55 9.32 -7.67
C ALA A 106 5.31 9.86 -6.25
N ARG A 107 4.11 10.37 -5.94
CA ARG A 107 3.80 10.88 -4.60
C ARG A 107 3.78 9.80 -3.53
N LEU A 108 3.18 8.64 -3.80
CA LEU A 108 3.20 7.51 -2.87
C LEU A 108 4.63 7.01 -2.62
N ARG A 109 5.42 6.88 -3.68
CA ARG A 109 6.83 6.48 -3.58
C ARG A 109 7.63 7.47 -2.74
N ALA A 110 7.51 8.77 -3.02
CA ALA A 110 8.21 9.82 -2.30
C ALA A 110 7.81 9.86 -0.82
N ALA A 111 6.53 9.69 -0.49
CA ALA A 111 6.06 9.65 0.89
C ALA A 111 6.64 8.48 1.66
N ALA A 112 6.69 7.29 1.05
CA ALA A 112 7.30 6.11 1.66
C ALA A 112 8.83 6.23 1.80
N GLU A 113 9.52 6.75 0.79
CA GLU A 113 10.98 6.94 0.80
C GLU A 113 11.44 8.05 1.76
N ALA A 114 10.58 9.04 2.05
CA ALA A 114 10.86 10.09 3.03
C ALA A 114 10.91 9.60 4.48
N VAL A 115 10.39 8.39 4.75
CA VAL A 115 10.44 7.79 6.09
C VAL A 115 11.86 7.33 6.41
N PRO A 116 12.48 7.82 7.51
CA PRO A 116 13.83 7.39 7.88
C PRO A 116 13.90 5.88 8.07
N PRO A 117 14.79 5.17 7.33
CA PRO A 117 14.90 3.72 7.40
C PRO A 117 15.56 3.26 8.71
N PHE A 118 15.31 2.01 9.08
CA PHE A 118 16.09 1.34 10.12
C PHE A 118 17.54 1.11 9.67
N ALA A 119 18.43 0.85 10.64
CA ALA A 119 19.82 0.55 10.36
C ALA A 119 19.96 -0.88 9.79
N ALA A 120 20.08 -0.99 8.47
CA ALA A 120 20.48 -2.23 7.82
C ALA A 120 22.00 -2.43 7.84
N ARG A 121 22.43 -3.68 7.85
CA ARG A 121 23.83 -4.15 7.93
C ARG A 121 24.02 -5.27 6.91
N ASN A 122 25.23 -5.45 6.40
CA ASN A 122 25.60 -6.63 5.59
C ASN A 122 24.70 -6.91 4.37
N GLY A 123 24.20 -5.84 3.72
CA GLY A 123 23.44 -5.90 2.48
C GLY A 123 22.01 -5.35 2.59
N VAL A 124 21.28 -5.43 1.48
CA VAL A 124 19.91 -4.90 1.38
C VAL A 124 18.90 -5.84 2.04
N VAL A 125 17.96 -5.26 2.79
CA VAL A 125 16.73 -5.92 3.25
C VAL A 125 15.60 -5.58 2.29
N VAL A 126 14.85 -6.57 1.81
CA VAL A 126 13.75 -6.38 0.85
C VAL A 126 12.48 -7.05 1.36
N VAL A 127 11.41 -6.26 1.48
CA VAL A 127 10.08 -6.70 1.95
C VAL A 127 8.99 -6.04 1.09
N ALA A 128 7.75 -6.52 1.18
CA ALA A 128 6.64 -5.89 0.50
C ALA A 128 5.38 -5.79 1.38
N LEU A 129 4.69 -4.65 1.29
CA LEU A 129 3.40 -4.41 1.93
C LEU A 129 2.30 -4.49 0.88
N GLY A 130 1.39 -5.45 1.03
CA GLY A 130 0.23 -5.57 0.15
C GLY A 130 -0.90 -4.63 0.58
N ALA A 131 -1.52 -3.96 -0.37
CA ALA A 131 -2.58 -2.99 -0.13
C ALA A 131 -3.64 -3.00 -1.24
N ALA A 132 -4.85 -2.63 -0.87
CA ALA A 132 -5.89 -2.18 -1.79
C ALA A 132 -6.03 -0.66 -1.62
N LEU A 133 -5.89 0.09 -2.70
CA LEU A 133 -6.02 1.54 -2.73
C LEU A 133 -7.41 1.93 -3.26
N TRP A 134 -8.05 2.88 -2.58
CA TRP A 134 -9.40 3.39 -2.86
C TRP A 134 -10.41 2.29 -3.20
N GLY A 135 -10.45 1.25 -2.37
CA GLY A 135 -11.38 0.12 -2.48
C GLY A 135 -10.85 -1.10 -3.24
N GLY A 136 -9.80 -0.96 -4.06
CA GLY A 136 -9.23 -2.03 -4.90
C GLY A 136 -10.22 -2.52 -5.98
N GLY A 137 -9.72 -2.82 -7.19
CA GLY A 137 -10.59 -3.05 -8.36
C GLY A 137 -11.53 -4.27 -8.24
N PRO A 138 -12.69 -4.26 -8.93
CA PRO A 138 -13.63 -5.39 -8.90
C PRO A 138 -12.95 -6.67 -9.42
N GLY A 139 -13.01 -7.73 -8.62
CA GLY A 139 -12.43 -9.04 -8.97
C GLY A 139 -10.90 -9.12 -8.82
N GLN A 140 -10.24 -8.08 -8.30
CA GLN A 140 -8.79 -8.11 -8.10
C GLN A 140 -8.43 -8.73 -6.74
N SER A 141 -7.78 -9.88 -6.80
CA SER A 141 -7.06 -10.44 -5.66
C SER A 141 -5.61 -9.99 -5.69
N LEU A 142 -5.08 -9.75 -4.49
CA LEU A 142 -3.65 -9.51 -4.32
C LEU A 142 -2.89 -10.77 -4.77
N GLN A 143 -1.96 -10.61 -5.71
CA GLN A 143 -1.12 -11.71 -6.18
C GLN A 143 -0.29 -12.28 -5.02
N PRO A 144 0.10 -13.56 -5.02
CA PRO A 144 0.85 -14.15 -3.90
C PRO A 144 2.22 -13.51 -3.64
N LEU A 145 2.89 -13.07 -4.71
CA LEU A 145 4.19 -12.41 -4.65
C LEU A 145 4.20 -11.16 -5.53
N PRO A 146 4.87 -10.08 -5.10
CA PRO A 146 5.08 -8.92 -5.94
C PRO A 146 6.07 -9.23 -7.06
N SER A 147 5.90 -8.56 -8.19
CA SER A 147 6.81 -8.62 -9.33
C SER A 147 6.91 -7.25 -10.02
N PRO A 148 7.49 -6.23 -9.37
CA PRO A 148 7.58 -4.89 -9.97
C PRO A 148 8.18 -4.90 -11.38
N ALA A 149 7.76 -3.98 -12.23
CA ALA A 149 8.22 -3.91 -13.62
C ALA A 149 9.76 -3.82 -13.72
N GLU A 150 10.38 -3.06 -12.82
CA GLU A 150 11.83 -2.91 -12.73
C GLU A 150 12.54 -4.22 -12.36
N PHE A 151 11.90 -5.05 -11.53
CA PHE A 151 12.44 -6.36 -11.14
C PHE A 151 12.37 -7.31 -12.32
N ARG A 152 11.24 -7.36 -13.03
CA ARG A 152 11.07 -8.20 -14.22
C ARG A 152 12.08 -7.82 -15.31
N ALA A 153 12.26 -6.54 -15.57
CA ALA A 153 13.23 -6.05 -16.56
C ALA A 153 14.67 -6.44 -16.17
N THR A 154 15.04 -6.29 -14.89
CA THR A 154 16.37 -6.66 -14.39
C THR A 154 16.61 -8.18 -14.46
N ALA A 155 15.61 -8.98 -14.11
CA ALA A 155 15.68 -10.44 -14.20
C ALA A 155 15.78 -10.92 -15.66
N ALA A 156 15.01 -10.33 -16.57
CA ALA A 156 15.09 -10.64 -18.00
C ALA A 156 16.47 -10.31 -18.57
N ALA A 157 17.03 -9.15 -18.25
CA ALA A 157 18.37 -8.75 -18.66
C ALA A 157 19.47 -9.63 -18.06
N ALA A 158 19.23 -10.24 -16.90
CA ALA A 158 20.18 -11.16 -16.26
C ALA A 158 20.33 -12.50 -16.98
N GLY A 159 19.32 -12.93 -17.74
CA GLY A 159 19.29 -14.22 -18.44
C GLY A 159 19.32 -15.46 -17.53
N ARG A 160 19.16 -15.29 -16.21
CA ARG A 160 19.15 -16.36 -15.21
C ARG A 160 18.34 -15.97 -13.98
N SER A 161 17.93 -16.95 -13.18
CA SER A 161 17.31 -16.69 -11.89
C SER A 161 18.29 -16.00 -10.94
N LEU A 162 17.80 -14.98 -10.23
CA LEU A 162 18.53 -14.23 -9.21
C LEU A 162 17.74 -14.24 -7.92
N GLU A 163 18.44 -14.42 -6.81
CA GLU A 163 17.88 -14.13 -5.48
C GLU A 163 17.52 -12.65 -5.39
N VAL A 164 16.46 -12.30 -4.66
CA VAL A 164 15.95 -10.91 -4.63
C VAL A 164 17.01 -9.89 -4.22
N GLY A 165 17.91 -10.26 -3.30
CA GLY A 165 19.01 -9.38 -2.88
C GLY A 165 19.95 -9.08 -4.04
N GLN A 166 20.33 -10.08 -4.82
CA GLN A 166 21.20 -9.94 -5.99
C GLN A 166 20.52 -9.15 -7.11
N LEU A 167 19.22 -9.36 -7.29
CA LEU A 167 18.42 -8.61 -8.23
C LEU A 167 18.39 -7.12 -7.86
N VAL A 168 18.16 -6.80 -6.59
CA VAL A 168 18.16 -5.41 -6.11
C VAL A 168 19.57 -4.81 -6.13
N ASP A 169 20.62 -5.59 -5.89
CA ASP A 169 22.02 -5.13 -6.06
C ASP A 169 22.35 -4.75 -7.51
N ARG A 170 21.73 -5.37 -8.50
CA ARG A 170 21.87 -4.96 -9.91
C ARG A 170 21.02 -3.75 -10.26
N LEU A 171 19.78 -3.72 -9.80
CA LEU A 171 18.82 -2.66 -10.10
C LEU A 171 19.17 -1.34 -9.40
N TRP A 172 19.65 -1.43 -8.16
CA TRP A 172 20.00 -0.30 -7.31
C TRP A 172 21.30 -0.63 -6.56
N PRO A 173 22.47 -0.46 -7.21
CA PRO A 173 23.76 -0.80 -6.63
C PRO A 173 24.04 -0.04 -5.33
N ALA A 174 24.83 -0.67 -4.44
CA ALA A 174 25.45 0.08 -3.36
C ALA A 174 26.38 1.13 -3.97
N ASP A 175 26.52 2.28 -3.31
CA ASP A 175 27.54 3.22 -3.72
C ASP A 175 28.88 2.53 -3.44
N VAL A 176 29.78 2.53 -4.44
CA VAL A 176 31.15 2.07 -4.22
C VAL A 176 31.76 3.12 -3.31
N GLU A 177 31.89 2.83 -2.02
CA GLU A 177 32.73 3.66 -1.15
C GLU A 177 34.14 3.65 -1.78
N PRO A 178 34.72 4.82 -2.11
CA PRO A 178 36.01 4.90 -2.77
C PRO A 178 37.15 4.32 -1.91
#